data_AF-Q5F8C1-F1
#
_entry.id   AF-Q5F8C1-F1
#
_cell.length_a   1.000
_cell.length_b   1.000
_cell.length_c   1.000
_cell.angle_alpha   90.00
_cell.angle_beta   90.00
_cell.angle_gamma   90.00
#
_symmetry.space_group_name_H-M   'P 1'
#
loop_
_entity.id
_entity.type
_entity.pdbx_description
1 polymer ?
#
loop_
_entity_poly.entity_id
_entity_poly.type
_entity_poly.pdbx_seq_one_letter_code
_entity_poly.pdbx_strand_id
1 'polypeptide(L)' 'MAGQEELSWQVVYQRVMADKDVVGAGYLIDFAQTAENLPFDVLPLISLVLNKGDETLKTGMLNKLPDNAKENLRIMGYLP' A
#
# COMPACT_ATOMS: atom_id res chain seq x y z
N MET A 1 9.89 -21.03 -8.83
CA MET A 1 8.61 -20.34 -9.13
C MET A 1 8.59 -18.92 -8.55
N ALA A 2 9.15 -18.69 -7.35
CA ALA A 2 9.24 -17.37 -6.71
C ALA A 2 9.63 -16.21 -7.65
N GLY A 3 10.71 -16.33 -8.43
CA GLY A 3 11.17 -15.24 -9.30
C GLY A 3 10.19 -14.75 -10.37
N GLN A 4 9.26 -15.59 -10.85
CA GLN A 4 8.23 -15.14 -11.81
C GLN A 4 7.09 -14.41 -11.12
N GLU A 5 6.71 -14.85 -9.91
CA GLU A 5 5.69 -14.20 -9.10
C GLU A 5 6.18 -12.83 -8.60
N GLU A 6 7.43 -12.74 -8.16
CA GLU A 6 8.08 -11.47 -7.77
C GLU A 6 8.05 -10.43 -8.90
N LEU A 7 8.43 -10.84 -10.12
CA LEU A 7 8.36 -9.99 -11.32
C LEU A 7 6.92 -9.56 -11.64
N SER A 8 5.93 -10.44 -11.43
CA SER A 8 4.53 -10.10 -11.69
C SER A 8 4.02 -9.00 -10.74
N TRP A 9 4.33 -9.09 -9.45
CA TRP A 9 3.89 -8.10 -8.47
C TRP A 9 4.58 -6.76 -8.65
N GLN A 10 5.85 -6.73 -9.07
CA GLN A 10 6.54 -5.50 -9.45
C GLN A 10 5.85 -4.81 -10.62
N VAL A 11 5.45 -5.55 -11.66
CA VAL A 11 4.75 -4.97 -12.81
C VAL A 11 3.38 -4.41 -12.39
N VAL A 12 2.64 -5.10 -11.53
CA VAL A 12 1.37 -4.60 -10.98
C VAL A 12 1.60 -3.32 -10.18
N TYR A 13 2.59 -3.31 -9.28
CA TYR A 13 2.98 -2.12 -8.51
C TYR A 13 3.30 -0.92 -9.43
N GLN A 14 4.11 -1.13 -10.47
CA GLN A 14 4.47 -0.06 -11.40
C GLN A 14 3.24 0.51 -12.12
N ARG A 15 2.29 -0.33 -12.53
CA ARG A 15 1.04 0.12 -13.16
C ARG A 15 0.16 0.90 -12.19
N VAL A 16 -0.03 0.39 -10.97
CA VAL A 16 -0.78 1.08 -9.92
C VAL A 16 -0.21 2.49 -9.66
N MET A 17 1.11 2.60 -9.57
CA MET A 17 1.77 3.88 -9.35
C MET A 17 1.70 4.81 -10.57
N ALA A 18 1.87 4.28 -11.79
CA ALA A 18 1.79 5.06 -13.02
C ALA A 18 0.37 5.61 -13.26
N ASP A 19 -0.64 4.77 -13.06
CA ASP A 19 -2.05 5.10 -13.29
C ASP A 19 -2.68 5.84 -12.09
N LYS A 20 -1.95 5.94 -10.96
CA LYS A 20 -2.44 6.48 -9.68
C LYS A 20 -3.72 5.76 -9.24
N ASP A 21 -3.79 4.46 -9.47
CA ASP A 21 -4.93 3.62 -9.13
C ASP A 21 -5.00 3.42 -7.62
N VAL A 22 -5.81 4.23 -6.95
CA VAL A 22 -5.97 4.18 -5.49
C VAL A 22 -6.60 2.86 -5.02
N VAL A 23 -7.46 2.25 -5.84
CA VAL A 23 -8.11 0.97 -5.51
C VAL A 23 -7.07 -0.15 -5.61
N GLY A 24 -6.30 -0.19 -6.69
CA GLY A 24 -5.16 -1.08 -6.85
C GLY A 24 -4.11 -0.91 -5.74
N ALA A 25 -3.86 0.33 -5.32
CA ALA A 25 -2.95 0.60 -4.20
C ALA A 25 -3.48 0.03 -2.88
N GLY A 26 -4.78 0.18 -2.59
CA GLY A 26 -5.42 -0.45 -1.44
C GLY A 26 -5.26 -1.97 -1.43
N TYR A 27 -5.44 -2.62 -2.58
CA TYR A 27 -5.22 -4.07 -2.71
C TYR A 27 -3.76 -4.48 -2.44
N LEU A 28 -2.78 -3.74 -2.98
CA LEU A 28 -1.37 -4.06 -2.75
C LEU A 28 -0.95 -3.84 -1.29
N ILE A 29 -1.53 -2.85 -0.61
CA ILE A 29 -1.33 -2.63 0.84
C ILE A 29 -1.90 -3.79 1.65
N ASP A 30 -3.11 -4.26 1.32
CA ASP A 30 -3.72 -5.42 1.97
C ASP A 30 -2.90 -6.69 1.75
N PHE A 31 -2.46 -6.94 0.51
CA PHE A 31 -1.60 -8.06 0.17
C PHE A 31 -0.29 -8.03 0.97
N ALA A 32 0.32 -6.85 1.08
CA ALA A 32 1.58 -6.65 1.78
C ALA A 32 1.55 -7.04 3.26
N GLN A 33 0.38 -7.04 3.90
CA GLN A 33 0.26 -7.49 5.29
C GLN A 33 0.41 -9.01 5.46
N THR A 34 0.28 -9.77 4.38
CA THR A 34 0.31 -11.24 4.38
C THR A 34 1.56 -11.83 3.73
N ALA A 35 2.37 -10.99 3.07
CA ALA A 35 3.55 -11.42 2.34
C ALA A 35 4.81 -11.29 3.21
N GLU A 36 5.59 -12.38 3.31
CA GLU A 36 6.86 -12.36 4.04
C GLU A 36 7.94 -11.56 3.31
N ASN A 37 7.94 -11.62 1.97
CA ASN A 37 8.89 -10.92 1.11
C ASN A 37 8.11 -10.10 0.09
N LEU A 38 8.25 -8.77 0.18
CA LEU A 38 7.60 -7.86 -0.75
C LEU A 38 8.60 -7.40 -1.80
N PRO A 39 8.26 -7.52 -3.10
CA PRO A 39 9.14 -7.08 -4.16
C PRO A 39 8.95 -5.58 -4.49
N PHE A 40 8.24 -4.84 -3.62
CA PHE A 40 7.93 -3.40 -3.77
C PHE A 40 7.76 -2.70 -2.41
N ASP A 41 7.85 -1.37 -2.40
CA ASP A 41 7.65 -0.54 -1.22
C ASP A 41 6.18 -0.19 -0.99
N VAL A 42 5.71 -0.35 0.25
CA VAL A 42 4.30 -0.09 0.63
C VAL A 42 4.04 1.38 0.94
N LEU A 43 5.03 2.13 1.44
CA LEU A 43 4.85 3.54 1.81
C LEU A 43 4.37 4.44 0.65
N PRO A 44 4.88 4.32 -0.59
CA PRO A 44 4.34 5.05 -1.73
C PRO A 44 2.87 4.75 -2.01
N LEU A 45 2.42 3.50 -1.79
CA LEU A 45 1.01 3.11 -1.97
C LEU A 45 0.14 3.73 -0.88
N ILE A 46 0.58 3.68 0.38
CA ILE A 46 -0.12 4.33 1.50
C ILE A 46 -0.25 5.83 1.22
N SER A 47 0.84 6.47 0.80
CA SER A 47 0.83 7.88 0.41
C SER A 47 -0.16 8.17 -0.72
N LEU A 48 -0.21 7.30 -1.74
CA LEU A 48 -1.15 7.41 -2.84
C LEU A 48 -2.61 7.36 -2.34
N VAL A 49 -2.95 6.40 -1.49
CA VAL A 49 -4.31 6.27 -0.92
C VAL A 49 -4.66 7.46 -0.02
N LEU A 50 -3.77 7.87 0.88
CA LEU A 50 -4.02 9.00 1.78
C LEU A 50 -4.23 10.32 1.01
N ASN A 51 -3.49 10.53 -0.07
CA ASN A 51 -3.57 11.77 -0.85
C ASN A 51 -4.69 11.80 -1.89
N LYS A 52 -5.13 10.65 -2.41
CA LYS A 52 -6.05 10.57 -3.57
C LYS A 52 -7.25 9.67 -3.39
N GLY A 53 -7.23 8.77 -2.42
CA GLY A 53 -8.38 7.93 -2.10
C GLY A 53 -9.55 8.75 -1.58
N ASP A 54 -10.75 8.21 -1.69
CA ASP A 54 -11.89 8.73 -0.93
C ASP A 54 -11.77 8.35 0.56
N GLU A 55 -12.59 8.98 1.40
CA GLU A 55 -12.53 8.77 2.85
C GLU A 55 -12.88 7.33 3.25
N THR A 56 -13.72 6.64 2.47
CA THR A 56 -14.08 5.24 2.71
C THR A 56 -12.86 4.34 2.52
N LEU A 57 -12.11 4.53 1.44
CA LEU A 57 -10.90 3.78 1.13
C LEU A 57 -9.79 4.07 2.14
N LYS A 58 -9.56 5.35 2.49
CA LYS A 58 -8.57 5.72 3.52
C LYS A 58 -8.88 5.08 4.85
N THR A 59 -10.12 5.23 5.32
CA THR A 59 -10.55 4.67 6.61
C THR A 59 -10.48 3.14 6.60
N GLY A 60 -10.90 2.51 5.50
CA GLY A 60 -10.81 1.07 5.33
C GLY A 60 -9.37 0.55 5.38
N MET A 61 -8.44 1.21 4.70
CA MET A 61 -7.00 0.91 4.76
C MET A 61 -6.45 1.09 6.17
N LEU A 62 -6.68 2.26 6.79
CA LEU A 62 -6.15 2.56 8.12
C LEU A 62 -6.67 1.59 9.19
N ASN A 63 -7.93 1.18 9.13
CA ASN A 63 -8.50 0.23 10.07
C ASN A 63 -7.87 -1.17 9.99
N LYS A 64 -7.29 -1.53 8.85
CA LYS A 64 -6.60 -2.81 8.67
C LYS A 64 -5.14 -2.75 9.13
N LEU A 65 -4.53 -1.56 9.18
CA LEU A 65 -3.14 -1.43 9.60
C LEU A 65 -2.98 -1.69 11.10
N PRO A 66 -1.94 -2.44 11.51
CA PRO A 66 -1.54 -2.56 12.91
C PRO A 66 -1.33 -1.20 13.58
N ASP A 67 -1.58 -1.11 14.88
CA ASP A 67 -1.48 0.16 15.63
C ASP A 67 -0.07 0.76 15.59
N ASN A 68 0.97 -0.07 15.67
CA ASN A 68 2.37 0.36 15.52
C ASN A 68 2.66 0.92 14.12
N ALA A 69 2.04 0.38 13.07
CA ALA A 69 2.19 0.91 11.73
C ALA A 69 1.54 2.30 11.60
N LYS A 70 0.33 2.48 12.15
CA LYS A 70 -0.33 3.79 12.21
C LYS A 70 0.49 4.81 12.99
N GLU A 71 1.06 4.40 14.13
CA GLU A 71 1.92 5.26 14.93
C GLU A 71 3.18 5.68 14.16
N ASN A 72 3.83 4.76 13.44
CA ASN A 72 4.97 5.09 12.59
C ASN A 72 4.60 6.07 11.47
N LEU A 73 3.43 5.90 10.84
CA LEU A 73 2.94 6.84 9.83
C LEU A 73 2.71 8.24 10.41
N ARG A 74 2.22 8.34 11.64
CA ARG A 74 2.06 9.60 12.37
C ARG A 74 3.40 10.26 12.68
N ILE A 75 4.37 9.50 13.18
CA ILE A 75 5.75 9.99 13.43
C ILE A 75 6.40 10.50 12.13
N MET A 76 6.14 9.85 11.01
CA MET A 76 6.62 10.24 9.68
C MET A 76 5.84 11.41 9.05
N GLY A 77 4.74 11.86 9.66
CA GLY A 77 3.93 12.98 9.18
C GLY A 77 2.94 12.64 8.06
N TYR A 78 2.64 11.36 7.84
CA TYR A 78 1.58 10.93 6.90
C TYR A 78 0.18 11.02 7.51
N LEU A 79 0.09 10.89 8.83
CA LEU A 79 -1.13 11.02 9.60
C LEU A 79 -1.01 12.21 10.56
N PRO A 80 -2.12 12.90 10.87
CA PRO A 80 -2.14 14.01 11.83
C PRO A 80 -1.81 13.56 13.26
#